data_AF-A0A522FJV6-F1
#
_entry.id   AF-A0A522FJV6-F1
#
_cell.length_a   1.000
_cell.length_b   1.000
_cell.length_c   1.000
_cell.angle_alpha   90.00
_cell.angle_beta   90.00
_cell.angle_gamma   90.00
#
_symmetry.space_group_name_H-M   'P 1'
#
loop_
_entity.id
_entity.type
_entity.pdbx_description
1 polymer ?
#
loop_
_entity_poly.entity_id
_entity_poly.type
_entity_poly.pdbx_seq_one_letter_code
_entity_poly.pdbx_strand_id
1 'polypeptide(L)'
;MKIARIKVIRNCSQSNNQIDLFFDDKISREFLGLLALSGKLEVFDNFEKPFFRLHYKNKYVLKGALGNKKARLFLPESNCDEILAEFKTLINSIN
;
A
#
# COMPACT_ATOMS: atom_id res chain seq x y z
N MET A 1 -11.24 -6.38 3.73
CA MET A 1 -10.27 -5.45 4.35
C MET A 1 -10.35 -4.05 3.75
N LYS A 2 -10.61 -3.03 4.57
CA LYS A 2 -10.79 -1.62 4.19
C LYS A 2 -9.74 -0.72 4.83
N ILE A 3 -9.56 0.49 4.29
CA ILE A 3 -8.71 1.52 4.92
C ILE A 3 -9.50 2.17 6.06
N ALA A 4 -9.07 1.95 7.30
CA ALA A 4 -9.66 2.56 8.49
C ALA A 4 -9.17 3.98 8.74
N ARG A 5 -7.87 4.25 8.47
CA ARG A 5 -7.27 5.57 8.67
C ARG A 5 -6.11 5.80 7.72
N ILE A 6 -5.96 7.06 7.31
CA ILE A 6 -4.83 7.53 6.51
C ILE A 6 -4.08 8.59 7.31
N LYS A 7 -2.76 8.50 7.35
CA LYS A 7 -1.88 9.51 7.92
C LYS A 7 -0.86 9.93 6.87
N VAL A 8 -0.95 11.18 6.42
CA VAL A 8 0.06 11.77 5.54
C VAL A 8 1.32 12.02 6.36
N ILE A 9 2.45 11.47 5.89
CA ILE A 9 3.76 11.66 6.52
C ILE A 9 4.53 12.78 5.82
N ARG A 10 4.41 12.86 4.49
CA ARG A 10 4.95 13.93 3.65
C ARG A 10 3.93 14.32 2.59
N ASN A 11 3.72 15.62 2.43
CA ASN A 11 2.79 16.18 1.46
C ASN A 11 3.41 16.20 0.06
N CYS A 12 2.53 16.15 -0.94
CA CYS A 12 2.79 16.01 -2.37
C CYS A 12 3.82 16.97 -3.00
N SER A 13 4.24 18.01 -2.26
CA SER A 13 5.26 18.98 -2.65
C SER A 13 6.69 18.54 -2.37
N GLN A 14 6.93 17.29 -1.94
CA GLN A 14 8.27 16.79 -1.61
C GLN A 14 8.66 15.55 -2.42
N SER A 15 9.96 15.40 -2.68
CA SER A 15 10.60 14.31 -3.46
C SER A 15 10.47 12.90 -2.93
N ASN A 16 9.68 12.70 -1.87
CA ASN A 16 9.51 11.40 -1.24
C ASN A 16 8.16 11.32 -0.51
N ASN A 17 7.08 11.42 -1.26
CA ASN A 17 5.72 11.40 -0.72
C ASN A 17 5.42 10.06 -0.07
N GLN A 18 5.01 10.12 1.20
CA GLN A 18 4.79 8.95 2.03
C GLN A 18 3.49 9.08 2.79
N ILE A 19 2.68 8.03 2.72
CA ILE A 19 1.40 7.94 3.41
C ILE A 19 1.37 6.63 4.20
N ASP A 20 1.08 6.73 5.50
CA ASP A 20 0.79 5.59 6.33
C ASP A 20 -0.70 5.23 6.19
N LEU A 21 -0.96 3.99 5.81
CA LEU A 21 -2.29 3.39 5.70
C LEU A 21 -2.52 2.46 6.88
N PHE A 22 -3.66 2.62 7.53
CA PHE A 22 -4.13 1.74 8.60
C PHE A 22 -5.39 1.03 8.12
N PHE A 23 -5.36 -0.28 8.14
CA PHE A 23 -6.46 -1.15 7.74
C PHE A 23 -7.32 -1.55 8.94
N ASP A 24 -8.57 -1.89 8.69
CA ASP A 24 -9.49 -2.44 9.70
C ASP A 24 -9.05 -3.84 10.16
N ASP A 25 -8.40 -4.61 9.29
CA ASP A 25 -7.92 -5.96 9.57
C ASP A 25 -6.42 -6.18 9.22
N LYS A 26 -5.89 -7.35 9.57
CA LYS A 26 -4.51 -7.75 9.30
C LYS A 26 -4.30 -8.01 7.82
N ILE A 27 -3.18 -7.52 7.29
CA ILE A 27 -2.77 -7.73 5.90
C ILE A 27 -2.42 -9.20 5.68
N SER A 28 -3.22 -9.88 4.84
CA SER A 28 -3.04 -11.28 4.46
C SER A 28 -2.36 -11.43 3.09
N ARG A 29 -1.83 -12.61 2.80
CA ARG A 29 -1.29 -12.92 1.46
C ARG A 29 -2.37 -12.90 0.39
N GLU A 30 -3.57 -13.38 0.71
CA GLU A 30 -4.71 -13.40 -0.21
C GLU A 30 -5.06 -11.98 -0.69
N PHE A 31 -5.19 -11.04 0.25
CA PHE A 31 -5.43 -9.64 -0.08
C PHE A 31 -4.29 -9.04 -0.91
N LEU A 32 -3.03 -9.32 -0.55
CA LEU A 32 -1.90 -8.84 -1.36
C LEU A 32 -1.92 -9.45 -2.77
N GLY A 33 -2.35 -10.70 -2.92
CA GLY A 33 -2.53 -11.37 -4.21
C GLY A 33 -3.58 -10.67 -5.07
N LEU A 34 -4.75 -10.34 -4.50
CA LEU A 34 -5.80 -9.58 -5.17
C LEU A 34 -5.31 -8.18 -5.58
N LEU A 35 -4.59 -7.49 -4.70
CA LEU A 35 -4.02 -6.17 -4.97
C LEU A 35 -2.89 -6.23 -6.03
N ALA A 36 -2.18 -7.35 -6.09
CA ALA A 36 -1.07 -7.58 -7.01
C ALA A 36 -1.49 -8.00 -8.42
N LEU A 37 -2.78 -8.26 -8.69
CA LEU A 37 -3.25 -8.61 -10.05
C LEU A 37 -2.84 -7.58 -11.11
N SER A 38 -2.60 -6.34 -10.69
CA SER A 38 -2.18 -5.23 -11.55
C SER A 38 -0.76 -4.74 -11.22
N GLY A 39 0.06 -5.53 -10.53
CA GLY A 39 1.39 -5.14 -10.10
C GLY A 39 2.36 -6.31 -9.91
N LYS A 40 3.52 -6.01 -9.32
CA LYS A 40 4.54 -7.00 -8.94
C LYS A 40 4.63 -7.04 -7.41
N LEU A 41 4.30 -8.19 -6.84
CA LEU A 41 4.41 -8.46 -5.40
C LEU A 41 5.70 -9.23 -5.09
N GLU A 42 6.46 -8.73 -4.15
CA GLU A 42 7.63 -9.38 -3.57
C GLU A 42 7.34 -9.63 -2.09
N VAL A 43 7.47 -10.88 -1.64
CA VAL A 43 7.31 -11.26 -0.23
C VAL A 43 8.63 -11.85 0.25
N PHE A 44 9.08 -11.41 1.41
CA PHE A 44 10.37 -11.77 1.98
C PHE A 44 10.12 -12.48 3.30
N ASP A 45 10.15 -13.81 3.22
CA ASP A 45 9.76 -14.71 4.31
C ASP A 45 10.91 -15.06 5.25
N ASN A 46 12.13 -14.61 4.96
CA ASN A 46 13.35 -14.92 5.72
C ASN A 46 13.46 -14.15 7.06
N PHE A 47 12.40 -13.49 7.48
CA PHE A 47 12.36 -12.62 8.66
C PHE A 47 11.30 -13.15 9.63
N GLU A 48 11.55 -13.00 10.94
CA GLU A 48 10.60 -13.41 12.00
C GLU A 48 9.17 -12.88 11.72
N LYS A 49 9.10 -11.67 11.14
CA LYS A 49 7.89 -11.12 10.56
C LYS A 49 8.08 -10.89 9.06
N PRO A 50 7.40 -11.66 8.19
CA PRO A 50 7.54 -11.48 6.76
C PRO A 50 7.14 -10.08 6.30
N PHE A 51 7.97 -9.48 5.46
CA PHE A 51 7.66 -8.20 4.83
C PHE A 51 7.30 -8.36 3.37
N PHE A 52 6.56 -7.40 2.86
CA PHE A 52 6.17 -7.35 1.46
C PHE A 52 6.49 -5.99 0.84
N ARG A 53 6.66 -6.03 -0.47
CA ARG A 53 6.77 -4.87 -1.34
C ARG A 53 5.91 -5.12 -2.57
N LEU A 54 4.94 -4.25 -2.82
CA LEU A 54 4.11 -4.27 -4.00
C LEU A 54 4.41 -3.05 -4.87
N HIS A 55 4.88 -3.29 -6.08
CA HIS A 55 5.03 -2.28 -7.13
C HIS A 55 3.78 -2.30 -8.01
N TYR A 56 2.97 -1.25 -7.98
CA TYR A 56 1.73 -1.20 -8.75
C TYR A 56 1.87 -0.30 -9.97
N LYS A 57 1.84 -0.89 -11.18
CA LYS A 57 1.88 -0.19 -12.49
C LYS A 57 2.91 0.95 -12.60
N ASN A 58 4.06 0.87 -11.92
CA ASN A 58 5.03 1.96 -11.77
C ASN A 58 4.46 3.28 -11.18
N LYS A 59 3.24 3.27 -10.64
CA LYS A 59 2.59 4.44 -10.03
C LYS A 59 2.99 4.63 -8.57
N TYR A 60 3.10 3.54 -7.83
CA TYR A 60 3.42 3.60 -6.40
C TYR A 60 4.06 2.30 -5.91
N VAL A 61 4.65 2.39 -4.72
CA VAL A 61 5.15 1.22 -4.00
C VAL A 61 4.46 1.13 -2.64
N LEU A 62 3.82 0.00 -2.36
CA LEU A 62 3.24 -0.30 -1.05
C LEU A 62 4.19 -1.24 -0.30
N LYS A 63 4.60 -0.86 0.92
CA LYS A 63 5.46 -1.68 1.78
C LYS A 63 4.79 -1.94 3.11
N GLY A 64 4.97 -3.13 3.65
CA GLY A 64 4.45 -3.48 4.96
C GLY A 64 4.92 -4.83 5.43
N ALA A 65 4.30 -5.31 6.50
CA ALA A 65 4.54 -6.64 7.03
C ALA A 65 3.24 -7.46 7.00
N LEU A 66 3.35 -8.75 6.70
CA LEU A 66 2.22 -9.67 6.81
C LEU A 66 1.74 -9.73 8.27
N GLY A 67 0.42 -9.85 8.45
CA GLY A 67 -0.20 -9.88 9.77
C GLY A 67 -0.28 -8.52 10.49
N ASN A 68 0.26 -7.44 9.91
CA ASN A 68 0.07 -6.07 10.44
C ASN A 68 -1.18 -5.43 9.86
N LYS A 69 -1.74 -4.45 10.59
CA LYS A 69 -2.81 -3.56 10.10
C LYS A 69 -2.27 -2.27 9.47
N LYS A 70 -0.96 -2.18 9.24
CA LYS A 70 -0.29 -0.96 8.78
C LYS A 70 0.57 -1.26 7.56
N ALA A 71 0.44 -0.43 6.53
CA ALA A 71 1.35 -0.37 5.41
C ALA A 71 1.71 1.08 5.10
N ARG A 72 2.78 1.29 4.34
CA ARG A 72 3.20 2.60 3.86
C ARG A 72 3.17 2.63 2.34
N LEU A 73 2.50 3.63 1.80
CA LEU A 73 2.48 3.97 0.39
C LEU A 73 3.58 4.99 0.10
N PHE A 74 4.38 4.70 -0.90
CA PHE A 74 5.40 5.59 -1.47
C PHE A 74 4.90 6.05 -2.82
N LEU A 75 4.79 7.37 -2.97
CA LEU A 75 4.21 8.03 -4.12
C LEU A 75 5.25 8.90 -4.83
N PRO A 76 5.16 9.07 -6.16
CA PRO A 76 5.93 10.07 -6.90
C PRO A 76 5.55 11.50 -6.50
N GLU A 77 6.31 12.51 -6.90
CA GLU A 77 5.96 13.92 -6.66
C GLU A 77 4.65 14.30 -7.37
N SER A 78 4.53 13.92 -8.64
CA SER A 78 3.37 14.19 -9.47
C SER A 78 2.17 13.29 -9.13
N ASN A 79 0.96 13.83 -9.26
CA ASN A 79 -0.32 13.09 -9.26
C ASN A 79 -0.60 12.28 -7.98
N CYS A 80 -0.02 12.66 -6.84
CA CYS A 80 -0.23 11.96 -5.57
C CYS A 80 -1.70 11.81 -5.17
N ASP A 81 -2.48 12.89 -5.26
CA ASP A 81 -3.88 12.89 -4.83
C ASP A 81 -4.74 11.99 -5.73
N GLU A 82 -4.47 12.00 -7.04
CA GLU A 82 -5.10 11.11 -8.01
C GLU A 82 -4.79 9.64 -7.73
N ILE A 83 -3.51 9.32 -7.49
CA ILE A 83 -3.06 7.96 -7.18
C ILE A 83 -3.69 7.50 -5.86
N LEU A 84 -3.79 8.37 -4.84
CA LEU A 84 -4.41 8.05 -3.57
C LEU A 84 -5.92 7.80 -3.73
N ALA A 85 -6.61 8.59 -4.57
CA ALA A 85 -8.01 8.38 -4.89
C ALA A 85 -8.23 7.05 -5.63
N GLU A 86 -7.43 6.75 -6.65
CA GLU A 86 -7.44 5.47 -7.38
C GLU A 86 -7.20 4.29 -6.43
N PHE A 87 -6.22 4.42 -5.52
CA PHE A 87 -5.92 3.39 -4.53
C PHE A 87 -7.11 3.11 -3.61
N LYS A 88 -7.78 4.16 -3.10
CA LYS A 88 -8.99 3.99 -2.28
C LYS A 88 -10.09 3.24 -3.04
N THR A 89 -10.33 3.61 -4.30
CA THR A 89 -11.32 2.94 -5.15
C THR A 89 -10.98 1.46 -5.36
N LEU A 90 -9.72 1.16 -5.65
CA LEU A 90 -9.25 -0.22 -5.82
C LEU A 90 -9.48 -1.06 -4.56
N ILE A 91 -9.09 -0.56 -3.38
CA ILE A 91 -9.29 -1.27 -2.12
C ILE A 91 -10.78 -1.51 -1.84
N ASN A 92 -11.63 -0.52 -2.13
CA ASN A 92 -13.07 -0.68 -1.96
C ASN A 92 -13.68 -1.70 -2.93
N SER A 93 -13.12 -1.88 -4.13
CA SER A 93 -13.57 -2.92 -5.10
C SER A 93 -13.13 -4.35 -4.76
N ILE A 94 -12.12 -4.50 -3.88
CA ILE A 94 -11.63 -5.81 -3.40
C ILE A 94 -12.45 -6.28 -2.17
N ASN A 95 -13.27 -5.40 -1.59
CA ASN A 95 -14.21 -5.73 -0.50
C ASN A 95 -15.59 -6.10 -1.04
#